data_AF-B1N575-F1
#
_entry.id   AF-B1N575-F1
#
_cell.length_a   1.000
_cell.length_b   1.000
_cell.length_c   1.000
_cell.angle_alpha   90.00
_cell.angle_beta   90.00
_cell.angle_gamma   90.00
#
_symmetry.space_group_name_H-M   'P 1'
#
loop_
_entity.id
_entity.type
_entity.pdbx_description
1 polymer ?
#
loop_
_entity_poly.entity_id
_entity_poly.type
_entity_poly.pdbx_seq_one_letter_code
_entity_poly.pdbx_strand_id
1 'polypeptide(L)'
;MAVDSNKIKIETIPVIDDSLKKRRNIKLLDKVTFVMSFGIVLLTEYIMLRRAELIPILYLMLLIPLVIARFLVYRMSKWQFFLLDFCYYTNAGVITTLISIYCFNTVSPLFEIMFVNCAGPLLMAIILWTNSFVFHDLTKLTSIVIHFFPNLVLYYLRWKSSFPIPDHLTFLTGFVYPLIFYISWQVIYVIITEVIYKDKIYNGGYMTSLRWLCQIKP
;
A
#
# COMPACT_ATOMS: atom_id res chain seq x y z
N MET A 1 61.61 32.97 8.94
CA MET A 1 60.80 32.08 9.80
C MET A 1 60.33 30.92 8.94
N ALA A 2 61.02 29.79 9.00
CA ALA A 2 60.64 28.60 8.25
C ALA A 2 59.48 27.90 8.99
N VAL A 3 58.38 27.64 8.30
CA VAL A 3 57.25 26.89 8.85
C VAL A 3 57.67 25.43 8.98
N ASP A 4 57.67 24.92 10.21
CA ASP A 4 57.99 23.54 10.56
C ASP A 4 56.94 22.59 9.94
N SER A 5 57.34 21.87 8.89
CA SER A 5 56.49 20.95 8.13
C SER A 5 56.00 19.76 8.97
N ASN A 6 56.61 19.48 10.12
CA ASN A 6 56.22 18.37 11.00
C ASN A 6 55.03 18.71 11.92
N LYS A 7 54.54 19.96 11.90
CA LYS A 7 53.34 20.38 12.66
C LYS A 7 52.05 20.42 11.86
N ILE A 8 52.08 20.07 10.57
CA ILE A 8 50.88 19.99 9.75
C ILE A 8 50.26 18.60 9.93
N LYS A 9 49.37 18.47 10.93
CA LYS A 9 48.45 17.33 11.02
C LYS A 9 47.45 17.46 9.87
N ILE A 10 47.67 16.72 8.79
CA ILE A 10 46.63 16.50 7.78
C ILE A 10 45.60 15.58 8.44
N GLU A 11 44.54 16.16 8.99
CA GLU A 11 43.34 15.39 9.31
C GLU A 11 42.79 14.88 7.98
N THR A 12 43.11 13.64 7.63
CA THR A 12 42.41 12.93 6.55
C THR A 12 40.96 12.79 6.98
N ILE A 13 40.10 13.72 6.58
CA ILE A 13 38.66 13.75 6.88
C ILE A 13 38.05 12.40 6.45
N PRO A 14 37.70 11.47 7.36
CA PRO A 14 37.22 10.15 6.96
C PRO A 14 35.74 10.12 6.56
N VAL A 15 35.08 11.27 6.36
CA VAL A 15 33.60 11.35 6.42
C VAL A 15 32.94 11.67 5.06
N ILE A 16 33.73 12.01 4.03
CA ILE A 16 33.17 12.45 2.74
C ILE A 16 32.74 11.25 1.87
N ASP A 17 33.54 10.19 1.77
CA ASP A 17 33.30 9.08 0.83
C ASP A 17 32.02 8.27 1.17
N ASP A 18 31.78 7.95 2.43
CA ASP A 18 30.57 7.23 2.84
C ASP A 18 29.29 8.05 2.63
N SER A 19 29.37 9.37 2.85
CA SER A 19 28.26 10.29 2.58
C SER A 19 27.95 10.40 1.07
N LEU A 20 28.99 10.34 0.23
CA LEU A 20 28.88 10.37 -1.23
C LEU A 20 28.36 9.03 -1.78
N LYS A 21 28.86 7.90 -1.29
CA LYS A 21 28.35 6.55 -1.60
C LYS A 21 26.89 6.42 -1.23
N LYS A 22 26.50 6.85 -0.02
CA LYS A 22 25.10 6.88 0.42
C LYS A 22 24.23 7.72 -0.50
N ARG A 23 24.66 8.96 -0.83
CA ARG A 23 23.95 9.83 -1.79
C ARG A 23 23.83 9.21 -3.18
N ARG A 24 24.88 8.55 -3.67
CA ARG A 24 24.87 7.86 -4.97
C ARG A 24 23.89 6.70 -4.98
N ASN A 25 23.85 5.89 -3.92
CA ASN A 25 22.94 4.76 -3.79
C ASN A 25 21.47 5.23 -3.73
N ILE A 26 21.18 6.32 -3.01
CA ILE A 26 19.83 6.93 -3.00
C ILE A 26 19.44 7.36 -4.42
N LYS A 27 20.31 8.09 -5.13
CA LYS A 27 20.04 8.50 -6.52
C LYS A 27 19.86 7.33 -7.49
N LEU A 28 20.54 6.20 -7.26
CA LEU A 28 20.34 5.00 -8.07
C LEU A 28 18.98 4.37 -7.79
N LEU A 29 18.61 4.22 -6.51
CA LEU A 29 17.30 3.70 -6.10
C LEU A 29 16.17 4.54 -6.65
N ASP A 30 16.28 5.87 -6.59
CA ASP A 30 15.28 6.80 -7.14
C ASP A 30 15.09 6.59 -8.65
N LYS A 31 16.19 6.44 -9.40
CA LYS A 31 16.14 6.18 -10.85
C LYS A 31 15.52 4.83 -11.18
N VAL A 32 15.92 3.78 -10.47
CA VAL A 32 15.37 2.43 -10.67
C VAL A 32 13.88 2.41 -10.34
N THR A 33 13.49 3.02 -9.22
CA THR A 33 12.09 3.15 -8.80
C THR A 33 11.28 3.96 -9.81
N PHE A 34 11.85 5.03 -10.36
CA PHE A 34 11.22 5.82 -11.42
C PHE A 34 10.91 4.96 -12.66
N VAL A 35 11.92 4.27 -13.19
CA VAL A 35 11.76 3.44 -14.39
C VAL A 35 10.76 2.32 -14.15
N MET A 36 10.84 1.64 -12.99
CA MET A 36 9.89 0.60 -12.63
C MET A 36 8.46 1.14 -12.50
N SER A 37 8.25 2.23 -11.75
CA SER A 37 6.92 2.80 -11.55
C SER A 37 6.30 3.29 -12.85
N PHE A 38 7.09 3.95 -13.70
CA PHE A 38 6.63 4.39 -15.02
C PHE A 38 6.30 3.19 -15.92
N GLY A 39 7.17 2.19 -15.95
CA GLY A 39 6.94 0.94 -16.67
C GLY A 39 5.70 0.19 -16.20
N ILE A 40 5.41 0.18 -14.89
CA ILE A 40 4.19 -0.40 -14.32
C ILE A 40 2.95 0.30 -14.87
N VAL A 41 2.94 1.63 -14.96
CA VAL A 41 1.78 2.36 -15.54
C VAL A 41 1.53 1.96 -16.98
N LEU A 42 2.58 1.99 -17.82
CA LEU A 42 2.46 1.62 -19.24
C LEU A 42 2.03 0.16 -19.40
N LEU A 43 2.57 -0.74 -18.57
CA LEU A 43 2.19 -2.15 -18.56
C LEU A 43 0.74 -2.33 -18.11
N THR A 44 0.30 -1.63 -17.07
CA THR A 44 -1.09 -1.65 -16.61
C THR A 44 -2.05 -1.18 -17.70
N GLU A 45 -1.73 -0.09 -18.40
CA GLU A 45 -2.52 0.42 -19.53
C GLU A 45 -2.61 -0.63 -20.66
N TYR A 46 -1.46 -1.16 -21.10
CA TYR A 46 -1.43 -2.20 -22.14
C TYR A 46 -2.27 -3.43 -21.75
N ILE A 47 -2.10 -3.92 -20.51
CA ILE A 47 -2.84 -5.08 -20.02
C ILE A 47 -4.34 -4.77 -19.97
N MET A 48 -4.76 -3.64 -19.41
CA MET A 48 -6.18 -3.26 -19.35
C MET A 48 -6.83 -3.22 -20.73
N LEU A 49 -6.12 -2.72 -21.75
CA LEU A 49 -6.66 -2.54 -23.10
C LEU A 49 -6.61 -3.81 -23.96
N ARG A 50 -5.61 -4.67 -23.76
CA ARG A 50 -5.35 -5.81 -24.67
C ARG A 50 -5.51 -7.18 -24.04
N ARG A 51 -5.25 -7.30 -22.74
CA ARG A 51 -5.12 -8.59 -22.01
C ARG A 51 -5.66 -8.45 -20.58
N ALA A 52 -6.88 -7.93 -20.44
CA ALA A 52 -7.45 -7.55 -19.14
C ALA A 52 -7.49 -8.70 -18.12
N GLU A 53 -7.50 -9.96 -18.60
CA GLU A 53 -7.42 -11.16 -17.78
C GLU A 53 -6.14 -11.30 -16.96
N LEU A 54 -5.08 -10.56 -17.31
CA LEU A 54 -3.82 -10.55 -16.55
C LEU A 54 -3.81 -9.51 -15.41
N ILE A 55 -4.84 -8.67 -15.25
CA ILE A 55 -4.91 -7.66 -14.19
C ILE A 55 -4.83 -8.26 -12.78
N PRO A 56 -5.56 -9.34 -12.44
CA PRO A 56 -5.42 -9.99 -11.13
C PRO A 56 -4.00 -10.49 -10.87
N ILE A 57 -3.33 -11.01 -11.90
CA ILE A 57 -1.97 -11.53 -11.81
C ILE A 57 -0.99 -10.38 -11.57
N LEU A 58 -1.07 -9.31 -12.37
CA LEU A 58 -0.25 -8.11 -12.20
C LEU A 58 -0.43 -7.53 -10.79
N TYR A 59 -1.68 -7.42 -10.32
CA TYR A 59 -1.99 -6.94 -8.98
C TYR A 59 -1.28 -7.77 -7.90
N LEU A 60 -1.39 -9.09 -7.92
CA LEU A 60 -0.73 -9.96 -6.92
C LEU A 60 0.80 -9.88 -7.00
N MET A 61 1.34 -9.88 -8.22
CA MET A 61 2.78 -9.74 -8.47
C MET A 61 3.36 -8.43 -7.92
N LEU A 62 2.59 -7.35 -7.94
CA LEU A 62 3.00 -6.07 -7.37
C LEU A 62 2.75 -6.01 -5.86
N LEU A 63 1.54 -6.39 -5.43
CA LEU A 63 1.09 -6.24 -4.05
C LEU A 63 2.00 -7.00 -3.08
N ILE A 64 2.26 -8.28 -3.33
CA ILE A 64 2.99 -9.15 -2.39
C ILE A 64 4.39 -8.60 -2.07
N PRO A 65 5.29 -8.38 -3.05
CA PRO A 65 6.63 -7.87 -2.74
C PRO A 65 6.61 -6.45 -2.18
N LEU A 66 5.72 -5.57 -2.66
CA LEU A 66 5.64 -4.19 -2.20
C LEU A 66 5.14 -4.06 -0.76
N VAL A 67 4.15 -4.88 -0.37
CA VAL A 67 3.65 -4.94 1.01
C VAL A 67 4.69 -5.56 1.94
N ILE A 68 5.39 -6.62 1.51
CA ILE A 68 6.48 -7.22 2.29
C ILE A 68 7.59 -6.19 2.53
N ALA A 69 8.04 -5.50 1.48
CA ALA A 69 9.06 -4.45 1.60
C ALA A 69 8.59 -3.34 2.56
N ARG A 70 7.33 -2.90 2.45
CA ARG A 70 6.76 -1.90 3.35
C ARG A 70 6.69 -2.39 4.80
N PHE A 71 6.34 -3.65 5.04
CA PHE A 71 6.33 -4.21 6.39
C PHE A 71 7.70 -4.11 7.06
N LEU A 72 8.76 -4.45 6.33
CA LEU A 72 10.14 -4.35 6.85
C LEU A 72 10.48 -2.91 7.23
N VAL A 73 10.21 -1.95 6.34
CA VAL A 73 10.45 -0.53 6.59
C VAL A 73 9.63 -0.04 7.79
N TYR A 74 8.34 -0.35 7.84
CA TYR A 74 7.45 0.12 8.90
C TYR A 74 7.82 -0.48 10.26
N ARG A 75 8.27 -1.73 10.30
CA ARG A 75 8.75 -2.36 11.54
C ARG A 75 9.99 -1.64 12.08
N MET A 76 10.93 -1.29 11.19
CA MET A 76 12.14 -0.54 11.56
C MET A 76 11.80 0.89 12.04
N SER A 77 10.75 1.50 11.49
CA SER A 77 10.31 2.85 11.84
C SER A 77 9.27 2.92 12.97
N LYS A 78 8.91 1.80 13.61
CA LYS A 78 7.81 1.71 14.61
C LYS A 78 6.43 2.13 14.07
N TRP A 79 6.19 1.92 12.78
CA TRP A 79 4.94 2.27 12.07
C TRP A 79 4.14 1.02 11.67
N GLN A 80 4.49 -0.17 12.16
CA GLN A 80 3.86 -1.42 11.69
C GLN A 80 2.35 -1.49 11.96
N PHE A 81 1.82 -0.71 12.91
CA PHE A 81 0.37 -0.67 13.16
C PHE A 81 -0.41 0.07 12.07
N PHE A 82 0.23 0.85 11.19
CA PHE A 82 -0.42 1.34 9.96
C PHE A 82 -0.84 0.21 9.02
N LEU A 83 -0.26 -0.98 9.14
CA LEU A 83 -0.65 -2.14 8.32
C LEU A 83 -1.99 -2.73 8.76
N LEU A 84 -2.57 -2.22 9.85
CA LEU A 84 -3.94 -2.55 10.28
C LEU A 84 -4.99 -1.67 9.60
N ASP A 85 -4.60 -0.72 8.75
CA ASP A 85 -5.54 0.19 8.09
C ASP A 85 -6.48 -0.52 7.12
N PHE A 86 -7.62 0.13 6.84
CA PHE A 86 -8.72 -0.40 6.04
C PHE A 86 -8.27 -0.90 4.66
N CYS A 87 -7.25 -0.26 4.09
CA CYS A 87 -6.74 -0.63 2.80
C CYS A 87 -6.13 -2.05 2.79
N TYR A 88 -5.37 -2.44 3.81
CA TYR A 88 -4.85 -3.81 3.93
C TYR A 88 -5.96 -4.83 4.16
N TYR A 89 -6.97 -4.48 4.98
CA TYR A 89 -8.14 -5.32 5.22
C TYR A 89 -8.95 -5.57 3.94
N THR A 90 -9.16 -4.54 3.14
CA THR A 90 -9.86 -4.65 1.85
C THR A 90 -9.04 -5.45 0.83
N ASN A 91 -7.71 -5.25 0.77
CA ASN A 91 -6.84 -6.04 -0.10
C ASN A 91 -6.88 -7.53 0.26
N ALA A 92 -6.93 -7.88 1.55
CA ALA A 92 -7.13 -9.25 2.00
C ALA A 92 -8.48 -9.82 1.51
N GLY A 93 -9.58 -9.06 1.63
CA GLY A 93 -10.89 -9.47 1.11
C GLY A 93 -10.92 -9.65 -0.42
N VAL A 94 -10.19 -8.83 -1.17
CA VAL A 94 -10.02 -8.99 -2.63
C VAL A 94 -9.22 -10.25 -2.95
N ILE A 95 -8.15 -10.55 -2.21
CA ILE A 95 -7.42 -11.82 -2.35
C ILE A 95 -8.33 -13.01 -2.05
N THR A 96 -9.12 -12.96 -0.99
CA THR A 96 -10.11 -14.02 -0.68
C THR A 96 -11.13 -14.18 -1.81
N THR A 97 -11.60 -13.07 -2.40
CA THR A 97 -12.49 -13.10 -3.57
C THR A 97 -11.83 -13.79 -4.76
N LEU A 98 -10.57 -13.46 -5.06
CA LEU A 98 -9.81 -14.11 -6.13
C LEU A 98 -9.63 -15.61 -5.86
N ILE A 99 -9.33 -16.00 -4.62
CA ILE A 99 -9.23 -17.41 -4.23
C ILE A 99 -10.58 -18.13 -4.44
N SER A 100 -11.69 -17.55 -3.99
CA SER A 100 -13.03 -18.13 -4.21
C SER A 100 -13.32 -18.37 -5.70
N ILE A 101 -13.01 -17.39 -6.55
CA ILE A 101 -13.29 -17.47 -7.98
C ILE A 101 -12.33 -18.43 -8.68
N TYR A 102 -11.01 -18.28 -8.51
CA TYR A 102 -10.03 -19.03 -9.30
C TYR A 102 -9.70 -20.42 -8.75
N CYS A 103 -9.77 -20.63 -7.42
CA CYS A 103 -9.47 -21.94 -6.81
C CYS A 103 -10.73 -22.78 -6.61
N PHE A 104 -11.87 -22.15 -6.32
CA PHE A 104 -13.12 -22.85 -5.99
C PHE A 104 -14.24 -22.65 -7.01
N ASN A 105 -13.97 -21.93 -8.12
CA ASN A 105 -14.95 -21.63 -9.17
C ASN A 105 -16.28 -21.07 -8.63
N THR A 106 -16.20 -20.28 -7.56
CA THR A 106 -17.37 -19.77 -6.81
C THR A 106 -17.32 -18.25 -6.73
N VAL A 107 -18.39 -17.60 -7.19
CA VAL A 107 -18.60 -16.17 -6.99
C VAL A 107 -19.31 -15.97 -5.65
N SER A 108 -18.54 -15.65 -4.61
CA SER A 108 -19.08 -15.35 -3.27
C SER A 108 -19.73 -13.96 -3.23
N PRO A 109 -20.75 -13.73 -2.38
CA PRO A 109 -21.27 -12.39 -2.08
C PRO A 109 -20.18 -11.39 -1.62
N LEU A 110 -19.02 -11.91 -1.18
CA LEU A 110 -17.84 -11.10 -0.89
C LEU A 110 -17.41 -10.23 -2.08
N PHE A 111 -17.64 -10.66 -3.32
CA PHE A 111 -17.35 -9.88 -4.51
C PHE A 111 -18.06 -8.51 -4.47
N GLU A 112 -19.37 -8.48 -4.24
CA GLU A 112 -20.16 -7.24 -4.20
C GLU A 112 -19.74 -6.35 -3.04
N ILE A 113 -19.47 -6.96 -1.87
CA ILE A 113 -18.96 -6.26 -0.69
C ILE A 113 -17.63 -5.57 -1.00
N MET A 114 -16.71 -6.29 -1.66
CA MET A 114 -15.41 -5.74 -2.05
C MET A 114 -15.55 -4.69 -3.14
N PHE A 115 -16.49 -4.88 -4.08
CA PHE A 115 -16.75 -3.94 -5.15
C PHE A 115 -17.13 -2.55 -4.60
N VAL A 116 -18.09 -2.50 -3.66
CA VAL A 116 -18.50 -1.26 -3.01
C VAL A 116 -17.37 -0.64 -2.18
N ASN A 117 -16.67 -1.46 -1.38
CA ASN A 117 -15.61 -0.96 -0.50
C ASN A 117 -14.38 -0.46 -1.26
N CYS A 118 -14.02 -1.11 -2.38
CA CYS A 118 -12.92 -0.69 -3.24
C CYS A 118 -13.28 0.56 -4.04
N ALA A 119 -14.46 0.59 -4.67
CA ALA A 119 -14.88 1.72 -5.51
C ALA A 119 -15.25 2.98 -4.69
N GLY A 120 -15.63 2.82 -3.43
CA GLY A 120 -15.97 3.92 -2.53
C GLY A 120 -14.85 4.25 -1.54
N PRO A 121 -14.94 3.77 -0.28
CA PRO A 121 -14.02 4.18 0.80
C PRO A 121 -12.53 4.01 0.46
N LEU A 122 -12.12 2.94 -0.21
CA LEU A 122 -10.72 2.69 -0.51
C LEU A 122 -10.12 3.69 -1.50
N LEU A 123 -10.85 4.05 -2.56
CA LEU A 123 -10.45 5.09 -3.50
C LEU A 123 -10.54 6.48 -2.86
N MET A 124 -11.56 6.74 -2.05
CA MET A 124 -11.69 8.01 -1.33
C MET A 124 -10.49 8.25 -0.38
N ALA A 125 -9.91 7.18 0.17
CA ALA A 125 -8.71 7.26 0.98
C ALA A 125 -7.51 7.85 0.21
N ILE A 126 -7.41 7.70 -1.12
CA ILE A 126 -6.35 8.35 -1.91
C ILE A 126 -6.41 9.88 -1.74
N ILE A 127 -7.62 10.44 -1.78
CA ILE A 127 -7.87 11.88 -1.62
C ILE A 127 -7.63 12.28 -0.17
N LEU A 128 -8.24 11.57 0.79
CA LEU A 128 -8.15 11.90 2.23
C LEU A 128 -6.71 11.88 2.76
N TRP A 129 -5.91 10.91 2.30
CA TRP A 129 -4.50 10.80 2.68
C TRP A 129 -3.58 11.62 1.77
N THR A 130 -4.13 12.36 0.80
CA THR A 130 -3.37 13.15 -0.19
C THR A 130 -2.27 12.32 -0.85
N ASN A 131 -2.58 11.06 -1.15
CA ASN A 131 -1.64 10.09 -1.71
C ASN A 131 -1.30 10.48 -3.15
N SER A 132 -0.18 11.18 -3.29
CA SER A 132 0.34 11.61 -4.57
C SER A 132 1.00 10.46 -5.33
N PHE A 133 0.86 10.48 -6.66
CA PHE A 133 1.59 9.57 -7.52
C PHE A 133 2.99 10.12 -7.82
N VAL A 134 4.01 9.49 -7.21
CA VAL A 134 5.40 9.92 -7.32
C VAL A 134 6.24 8.75 -7.78
N PHE A 135 6.76 8.82 -9.02
CA PHE A 135 7.43 7.69 -9.66
C PHE A 135 8.72 7.23 -8.97
N HIS A 136 9.44 8.12 -8.29
CA HIS A 136 10.72 7.79 -7.64
C HIS A 136 10.56 7.31 -6.19
N ASP A 137 9.34 7.26 -5.65
CA ASP A 137 9.09 6.86 -4.27
C ASP A 137 8.37 5.52 -4.22
N LEU A 138 9.10 4.49 -3.78
CA LEU A 138 8.60 3.12 -3.68
C LEU A 138 7.43 3.03 -2.69
N THR A 139 7.44 3.85 -1.63
CA THR A 139 6.33 3.88 -0.68
C THR A 139 5.09 4.48 -1.32
N LYS A 140 5.20 5.48 -2.20
CA LYS A 140 4.04 6.02 -2.94
C LYS A 140 3.52 5.03 -3.97
N LEU A 141 4.42 4.29 -4.65
CA LEU A 141 4.03 3.20 -5.53
C LEU A 141 3.24 2.12 -4.77
N THR A 142 3.72 1.66 -3.62
CA THR A 142 2.99 0.68 -2.79
C THR A 142 1.61 1.20 -2.38
N SER A 143 1.46 2.50 -2.07
CA SER A 143 0.15 3.08 -1.75
C SER A 143 -0.81 3.00 -2.93
N ILE A 144 -0.35 3.26 -4.15
CA ILE A 144 -1.19 3.16 -5.34
C ILE A 144 -1.60 1.72 -5.60
N VAL A 145 -0.68 0.77 -5.47
CA VAL A 145 -1.02 -0.64 -5.65
C VAL A 145 -2.07 -1.09 -4.63
N ILE A 146 -2.01 -0.64 -3.38
CA ILE A 146 -2.97 -1.03 -2.35
C ILE A 146 -4.32 -0.29 -2.50
N HIS A 147 -4.33 0.95 -2.96
CA HIS A 147 -5.58 1.73 -3.02
C HIS A 147 -6.29 1.69 -4.37
N PHE A 148 -5.56 1.58 -5.48
CA PHE A 148 -6.10 1.71 -6.84
C PHE A 148 -6.27 0.36 -7.55
N PHE A 149 -5.26 -0.52 -7.49
CA PHE A 149 -5.29 -1.78 -8.24
C PHE A 149 -6.41 -2.74 -7.83
N PRO A 150 -6.84 -2.85 -6.55
CA PRO A 150 -7.97 -3.69 -6.20
C PRO A 150 -9.23 -3.33 -6.98
N ASN A 151 -9.46 -2.04 -7.21
CA ASN A 151 -10.60 -1.60 -8.02
C ASN A 151 -10.44 -1.97 -9.51
N LEU A 152 -9.23 -1.94 -10.06
CA LEU A 152 -8.97 -2.44 -11.42
C LEU A 152 -9.27 -3.94 -11.56
N VAL A 153 -8.89 -4.73 -10.55
CA VAL A 153 -9.18 -6.17 -10.49
C VAL A 153 -10.69 -6.42 -10.49
N LEU A 154 -11.43 -5.74 -9.61
CA LEU A 154 -12.88 -5.92 -9.53
C LEU A 154 -13.60 -5.40 -10.77
N TYR A 155 -13.08 -4.33 -11.40
CA TYR A 155 -13.58 -3.85 -12.68
C TYR A 155 -13.41 -4.91 -13.79
N TYR A 156 -12.23 -5.50 -13.92
CA TYR A 156 -12.01 -6.60 -14.86
C TYR A 156 -12.99 -7.76 -14.59
N LEU A 157 -13.09 -8.21 -13.35
CA LEU A 157 -13.98 -9.31 -12.97
C LEU A 157 -15.43 -9.02 -13.36
N ARG A 158 -15.94 -7.81 -13.08
CA ARG A 158 -17.32 -7.44 -13.35
C ARG A 158 -17.67 -7.33 -14.83
N TRP A 159 -16.79 -6.74 -15.65
CA TRP A 159 -17.13 -6.31 -17.01
C TRP A 159 -16.38 -7.01 -18.13
N LYS A 160 -15.28 -7.68 -17.83
CA LYS A 160 -14.38 -8.27 -18.84
C LYS A 160 -14.15 -9.76 -18.65
N SER A 161 -14.45 -10.30 -17.48
CA SER A 161 -14.35 -11.74 -17.22
C SER A 161 -15.60 -12.50 -17.68
N SER A 162 -15.46 -13.81 -17.82
CA SER A 162 -16.58 -14.72 -18.14
C SER A 162 -17.25 -15.30 -16.88
N PHE A 163 -16.88 -14.84 -15.68
CA PHE A 163 -17.46 -15.33 -14.43
C PHE A 163 -18.90 -14.79 -14.28
N PRO A 164 -19.82 -15.56 -13.65
CA PRO A 164 -21.21 -15.15 -13.44
C PRO A 164 -21.31 -14.12 -12.31
N ILE A 165 -20.77 -12.93 -12.51
CA ILE A 165 -20.80 -11.84 -11.53
C ILE A 165 -22.20 -11.22 -11.50
N PRO A 166 -22.81 -11.01 -10.31
CA PRO A 166 -24.12 -10.37 -10.19
C PRO A 166 -24.20 -9.01 -10.89
N ASP A 167 -25.31 -8.78 -11.60
CA ASP A 167 -25.42 -7.59 -12.43
C ASP A 167 -25.85 -6.33 -11.68
N HIS A 168 -26.57 -6.49 -10.59
CA HIS A 168 -27.15 -5.42 -9.79
C HIS A 168 -26.81 -5.62 -8.32
N LEU A 169 -26.60 -4.51 -7.62
CA LEU A 169 -26.47 -4.50 -6.18
C LEU A 169 -27.85 -4.41 -5.55
N THR A 170 -28.09 -5.23 -4.53
CA THR A 170 -29.27 -5.09 -3.66
C THR A 170 -28.99 -4.07 -2.57
N PHE A 171 -30.00 -3.63 -1.81
CA PHE A 171 -29.75 -2.80 -0.63
C PHE A 171 -28.82 -3.49 0.39
N LEU A 172 -28.89 -4.82 0.51
CA LEU A 172 -28.02 -5.58 1.39
C LEU A 172 -26.58 -5.61 0.88
N THR A 173 -26.37 -5.98 -0.38
CA THR A 173 -25.02 -6.14 -0.96
C THR A 173 -24.37 -4.81 -1.36
N GLY A 174 -25.18 -3.79 -1.63
CA GLY A 174 -24.76 -2.44 -2.01
C GLY A 174 -24.53 -1.50 -0.83
N PHE A 175 -25.12 -1.76 0.34
CA PHE A 175 -25.03 -0.87 1.50
C PHE A 175 -24.78 -1.60 2.81
N VAL A 176 -25.67 -2.51 3.23
CA VAL A 176 -25.62 -3.11 4.57
C VAL A 176 -24.37 -3.97 4.78
N TYR A 177 -24.09 -4.93 3.90
CA TYR A 177 -22.92 -5.80 4.03
C TYR A 177 -21.58 -5.07 3.83
N PRO A 178 -21.43 -4.14 2.86
CA PRO A 178 -20.27 -3.27 2.80
C PRO A 178 -20.04 -2.48 4.09
N LEU A 179 -21.10 -1.92 4.69
CA LEU A 179 -21.02 -1.18 5.94
C LEU A 179 -20.61 -2.09 7.11
N ILE A 180 -21.18 -3.28 7.20
CA ILE A 180 -20.78 -4.28 8.23
C ILE A 180 -19.30 -4.64 8.08
N PHE A 181 -18.82 -4.86 6.85
CA PHE A 181 -17.40 -5.15 6.58
C PHE A 181 -16.48 -4.00 7.00
N TYR A 182 -16.90 -2.75 6.75
CA TYR A 182 -16.16 -1.57 7.19
C TYR A 182 -16.16 -1.46 8.73
N ILE A 183 -17.31 -1.62 9.37
CA ILE A 183 -17.44 -1.54 10.83
C ILE A 183 -16.65 -2.66 11.50
N SER A 184 -16.64 -3.88 10.95
CA SER A 184 -15.85 -4.98 11.51
C SER A 184 -14.36 -4.66 11.50
N TRP A 185 -13.85 -4.08 10.41
CA TRP A 185 -12.49 -3.55 10.38
C TRP A 185 -12.26 -2.49 11.46
N GLN A 186 -13.14 -1.49 11.57
CA GLN A 186 -12.99 -0.39 12.53
C GLN A 186 -12.97 -0.91 13.98
N VAL A 187 -13.83 -1.87 14.32
CA VAL A 187 -13.88 -2.50 15.64
C VAL A 187 -12.60 -3.29 15.91
N ILE A 188 -12.16 -4.13 14.95
CA ILE A 188 -10.91 -4.88 15.07
C ILE A 188 -9.72 -3.93 15.29
N TYR A 189 -9.65 -2.86 14.50
CA TYR A 189 -8.59 -1.86 14.60
C TYR A 189 -8.54 -1.26 16.02
N VAL A 190 -9.67 -0.74 16.52
CA VAL A 190 -9.74 -0.09 17.85
C VAL A 190 -9.42 -1.08 18.97
N ILE A 191 -9.91 -2.32 18.90
CA ILE A 191 -9.58 -3.35 19.89
C ILE A 191 -8.08 -3.61 19.90
N ILE A 192 -7.46 -3.77 18.73
CA ILE A 192 -6.02 -4.05 18.65
C ILE A 192 -5.19 -2.87 19.15
N THR A 193 -5.50 -1.64 18.74
CA THR A 193 -4.66 -0.47 19.01
C THR A 193 -4.94 0.18 20.37
N GLU A 194 -6.19 0.31 20.77
CA GLU A 194 -6.60 1.06 21.97
C GLU A 194 -6.92 0.18 23.18
N VAL A 195 -7.03 -1.14 22.99
CA VAL A 195 -7.22 -2.10 24.10
C VAL A 195 -6.02 -3.03 24.26
N ILE A 196 -5.69 -3.84 23.24
CA ILE A 196 -4.68 -4.90 23.35
C ILE A 196 -3.25 -4.35 23.40
N TYR A 197 -2.89 -3.48 22.45
CA TYR A 197 -1.52 -2.96 22.33
C TYR A 197 -1.37 -1.53 22.82
N LYS A 198 -2.34 -1.01 23.58
CA LYS A 198 -2.35 0.36 24.09
C LYS A 198 -1.01 0.72 24.75
N ASP A 199 -0.62 0.03 25.81
CA ASP A 199 0.59 0.38 26.56
C ASP A 199 1.85 0.30 25.69
N LYS A 200 1.92 -0.70 24.81
CA LYS A 200 3.02 -0.84 23.86
C LYS A 200 3.07 0.35 22.89
N ILE A 201 1.93 0.78 22.37
CA ILE A 201 1.84 1.87 21.39
C ILE A 201 2.19 3.21 22.03
N TYR A 202 1.55 3.54 23.15
CA TYR A 202 1.70 4.82 23.82
C TYR A 202 3.08 4.96 24.47
N ASN A 203 3.57 3.94 25.19
CA ASN A 203 4.88 4.00 25.87
C ASN A 203 6.04 3.68 24.93
N GLY A 204 5.82 2.87 23.89
CA GLY A 204 6.86 2.45 22.95
C GLY A 204 7.10 3.43 21.79
N GLY A 205 6.28 4.47 21.66
CA GLY A 205 6.38 5.48 20.59
C GLY A 205 6.00 4.93 19.21
N TYR A 206 5.09 3.97 19.14
CA TYR A 206 4.64 3.43 17.85
C TYR A 206 3.57 4.31 17.22
N MET A 207 3.61 4.47 15.91
CA MET A 207 2.62 5.26 15.17
C MET A 207 1.44 4.40 14.70
N THR A 208 0.24 4.96 14.80
CA THR A 208 -1.00 4.42 14.22
C THR A 208 -1.65 5.49 13.36
N SER A 209 -2.55 5.10 12.45
CA SER A 209 -3.30 6.05 11.64
C SER A 209 -4.17 7.00 12.47
N LEU A 210 -4.81 6.52 13.55
CA LEU A 210 -5.55 7.36 14.48
C LEU A 210 -4.65 8.44 15.11
N ARG A 211 -3.48 8.03 15.63
CA ARG A 211 -2.53 8.96 16.23
C ARG A 211 -2.01 9.98 15.21
N TRP A 212 -1.77 9.56 13.98
CA TRP A 212 -1.33 10.45 12.90
C TRP A 212 -2.39 11.49 12.53
N LEU A 213 -3.66 11.08 12.43
CA LEU A 213 -4.76 11.99 12.10
C LEU A 213 -5.07 12.98 13.22
N CYS A 214 -4.89 12.57 14.48
CA CYS A 214 -5.11 13.43 15.64
C CYS A 214 -3.91 14.32 16.00
N GLN A 215 -2.79 14.24 15.27
CA GLN A 215 -1.64 15.12 15.50
C GLN A 215 -1.93 16.53 15.01
N ILE A 216 -1.64 17.51 15.86
CA ILE A 216 -1.55 18.92 15.45
C ILE A 216 -0.31 19.02 14.56
N LYS A 217 -0.52 19.20 13.26
CA LYS A 217 0.57 19.47 12.32
C LYS A 217 1.04 20.91 12.54
N PRO A 218 2.37 21.17 12.56
CA PRO A 218 2.92 22.51 12.70
C PRO A 218 2.52 23.42 11.52
#